data_AF-X8HNV0-F1
#
_entry.id   AF-X8HNV0-F1
#
_cell.length_a   1.000
_cell.length_b   1.000
_cell.length_c   1.000
_cell.angle_alpha   90.00
_cell.angle_beta   90.00
_cell.angle_gamma   90.00
#
_symmetry.space_group_name_H-M   'P 1'
#
loop_
_entity.id
_entity.type
_entity.pdbx_description
1 polymer ?
#
loop_
_entity_poly.entity_id
_entity_poly.type
_entity_poly.pdbx_seq_one_letter_code
_entity_poly.pdbx_strand_id
1 'polypeptide(L)'
;MDICVLTNHYRYAAIRIKFNDNKAVYFENGMKGNEDLEGEIKEGDFYGFGVDASMASITDIEVQKAYHKFEKKFSELNEDGDLYNDYFWDLLEENAKKFPKYQAEYGDWLNWNIPDTEYTMPICASGWGDGYYPVYFGYDENNSVCQVVVHFIDIDLEFSEEK
;
A
#
# COMPACT_ATOMS: atom_id res chain seq x y z
N MET A 1 -7.36 6.97 -2.58
CA MET A 1 -6.22 6.22 -3.13
C MET A 1 -6.48 5.99 -4.60
N ASP A 2 -5.48 6.26 -5.44
CA ASP A 2 -5.48 5.87 -6.84
C ASP A 2 -4.72 4.55 -6.99
N ILE A 3 -5.14 3.69 -7.93
CA ILE A 3 -4.52 2.39 -8.18
C ILE A 3 -4.12 2.31 -9.66
N CYS A 4 -2.87 1.95 -9.92
CA CYS A 4 -2.37 1.62 -11.26
C CYS A 4 -2.56 0.12 -11.50
N VAL A 5 -3.40 -0.25 -12.46
CA VAL A 5 -3.80 -1.64 -12.70
C VAL A 5 -3.17 -2.18 -13.97
N LEU A 6 -2.48 -3.32 -13.86
CA LEU A 6 -2.09 -4.16 -14.99
C LEU A 6 -3.29 -4.96 -15.47
N THR A 7 -4.03 -4.43 -16.44
CA THR A 7 -5.32 -5.00 -16.87
C THR A 7 -5.23 -6.41 -17.43
N ASN A 8 -4.08 -6.80 -18.00
CA ASN A 8 -3.88 -8.16 -18.53
C ASN A 8 -3.69 -9.21 -17.43
N HIS A 9 -3.31 -8.79 -16.23
CA HIS A 9 -3.00 -9.67 -15.09
C HIS A 9 -3.90 -9.45 -13.88
N TYR A 10 -4.77 -8.43 -13.93
CA TYR A 10 -5.60 -7.98 -12.80
C TYR A 10 -4.78 -7.78 -11.51
N ARG A 11 -3.58 -7.19 -11.65
CA ARG A 11 -2.67 -6.86 -10.54
C ARG A 11 -2.44 -5.37 -10.43
N TYR A 12 -2.01 -4.92 -9.26
CA TYR A 12 -1.69 -3.52 -9.03
C TYR A 12 -0.19 -3.30 -9.19
N ALA A 13 0.20 -2.52 -10.19
CA ALA A 13 1.60 -2.13 -10.37
C ALA A 13 2.03 -1.06 -9.38
N ALA A 14 1.09 -0.22 -8.93
CA ALA A 14 1.36 0.81 -7.95
C ALA A 14 0.06 1.30 -7.29
N ILE A 15 0.20 1.87 -6.10
CA ILE A 15 -0.82 2.72 -5.49
C ILE A 15 -0.28 4.12 -5.25
N ARG A 16 -1.18 5.10 -5.22
CA ARG A 16 -0.86 6.50 -4.96
C ARG A 16 -1.86 7.12 -3.99
N ILE A 17 -1.33 7.89 -3.05
CA ILE A 17 -2.11 8.82 -2.24
C ILE A 17 -1.67 10.24 -2.58
N LYS A 18 -2.63 11.06 -3.01
CA LYS A 18 -2.43 12.49 -3.22
C LYS A 18 -2.82 13.24 -1.96
N PHE A 19 -1.94 14.12 -1.49
CA PHE A 19 -2.22 15.04 -0.38
C PHE A 19 -2.84 16.35 -0.87
N ASN A 20 -2.57 16.72 -2.12
CA ASN A 20 -3.16 17.87 -2.81
C ASN A 20 -3.16 17.63 -4.34
N ASP A 21 -3.62 18.63 -5.09
CA ASP A 21 -3.69 18.56 -6.56
C ASP A 21 -2.44 19.08 -7.28
N ASN A 22 -1.38 19.42 -6.55
CA ASN A 22 -0.13 19.86 -7.17
C ASN A 22 0.52 18.71 -7.93
N LYS A 23 1.24 19.07 -9.00
CA LYS A 23 1.97 18.11 -9.81
C LYS A 23 3.31 17.80 -9.15
N ALA A 24 3.59 16.52 -8.90
CA ALA A 24 4.96 16.10 -8.56
C ALA A 24 5.90 16.32 -9.76
N VAL A 25 7.03 16.97 -9.50
CA VAL A 25 8.07 17.25 -10.49
C VAL A 25 9.30 16.35 -10.32
N TYR A 26 9.50 15.77 -9.14
CA TYR A 26 10.47 14.69 -8.89
C TYR A 26 9.98 13.80 -7.73
N PHE A 27 10.66 12.66 -7.55
CA PHE A 27 10.37 11.70 -6.50
C PHE A 27 11.65 11.30 -5.76
N GLU A 28 11.54 11.05 -4.46
CA GLU A 28 12.62 10.48 -3.64
C GLU A 28 12.14 9.22 -2.94
N ASN A 29 13.03 8.24 -2.77
CA ASN A 29 12.73 7.01 -2.05
C ASN A 29 12.44 7.31 -0.57
N GLY A 30 11.36 6.74 -0.04
CA GLY A 30 10.98 6.86 1.35
C GLY A 30 11.97 6.13 2.25
N MET A 31 12.65 6.88 3.11
CA MET A 31 13.67 6.39 4.02
C MET A 31 13.23 6.61 5.48
N LYS A 32 13.71 5.77 6.39
CA LYS A 32 13.53 5.85 7.84
C LYS A 32 14.59 6.75 8.49
N GLY A 33 15.67 7.07 7.77
CA GLY A 33 16.80 7.87 8.24
C GLY A 33 17.90 7.06 8.93
N ASN A 34 17.84 5.72 8.83
CA ASN A 34 18.83 4.80 9.40
C ASN A 34 19.29 3.72 8.40
N GLU A 35 19.03 3.95 7.12
CA GLU A 35 19.52 3.15 6.00
C GLU A 35 21.05 3.15 5.94
N ASP A 36 21.63 2.02 5.51
CA ASP A 36 23.06 1.92 5.23
C ASP A 36 23.36 2.47 3.83
N LEU A 37 23.76 3.74 3.78
CA LEU A 37 24.13 4.43 2.54
C LEU A 37 25.64 4.32 2.22
N GLU A 38 26.44 3.73 3.10
CA GLU A 38 27.88 3.56 2.88
C GLU A 38 28.20 2.29 2.07
N GLY A 39 27.25 1.36 1.98
CA GLY A 39 27.30 0.19 1.12
C GLY A 39 27.27 0.49 -0.38
N GLU A 40 27.57 -0.52 -1.19
CA GLU A 40 27.42 -0.45 -2.64
C GLU A 40 25.92 -0.47 -3.00
N ILE A 41 25.39 0.66 -3.47
CA ILE A 41 24.03 0.78 -4.02
C ILE A 41 24.13 0.67 -5.55
N LYS A 42 23.46 -0.34 -6.12
CA LYS A 42 23.45 -0.61 -7.56
C LYS A 42 22.21 -0.04 -8.22
N GLU A 43 22.26 0.06 -9.53
CA GLU A 43 21.05 0.38 -10.32
C GLU A 43 19.98 -0.68 -10.06
N GLY A 44 18.77 -0.22 -9.72
CA GLY A 44 17.65 -1.08 -9.33
C GLY A 44 17.55 -1.35 -7.82
N ASP A 45 18.55 -1.02 -7.01
CA ASP A 45 18.46 -1.13 -5.55
C ASP A 45 17.54 -0.04 -4.98
N PHE A 46 16.81 -0.39 -3.91
CA PHE A 46 15.90 0.52 -3.23
C PHE A 46 15.69 0.15 -1.75
N TYR A 47 15.18 1.10 -0.97
CA TYR A 47 14.62 0.85 0.36
C TYR A 47 13.09 0.87 0.32
N GLY A 48 12.48 0.14 1.25
CA GLY A 48 11.05 -0.08 1.24
C GLY A 48 10.52 -0.78 2.49
N PHE A 49 9.37 -1.42 2.32
CA PHE A 49 8.75 -2.23 3.35
C PHE A 49 8.49 -3.65 2.83
N GLY A 50 8.59 -4.62 3.74
CA GLY A 50 8.26 -6.00 3.46
C GLY A 50 6.75 -6.21 3.55
N VAL A 51 6.23 -7.07 2.69
CA VAL A 51 4.88 -7.61 2.77
C VAL A 51 4.97 -9.12 2.91
N ASP A 52 4.21 -9.64 3.87
CA ASP A 52 4.04 -11.05 4.17
C ASP A 52 2.53 -11.24 4.42
N ALA A 53 1.87 -12.06 3.60
CA ALA A 53 0.41 -12.15 3.39
C ALA A 53 -0.22 -11.13 2.41
N SER A 54 0.55 -10.67 1.41
CA SER A 54 0.05 -10.07 0.16
C SER A 54 -0.86 -8.82 0.25
N MET A 55 -0.93 -8.16 1.40
CA MET A 55 -1.72 -6.94 1.61
C MET A 55 -0.82 -5.80 2.09
N ALA A 56 -1.09 -4.59 1.60
CA ALA A 56 -0.35 -3.38 1.91
C ALA A 56 -1.31 -2.22 2.25
N SER A 57 -0.79 -1.26 3.00
CA SER A 57 -1.48 -0.04 3.40
C SER A 57 -0.48 1.11 3.56
N ILE A 58 -0.95 2.34 3.43
CA ILE A 58 -0.20 3.55 3.74
C ILE A 58 -1.03 4.37 4.72
N THR A 59 -0.40 4.75 5.84
CA THR A 59 -1.05 5.53 6.90
C THR A 59 -0.14 6.64 7.39
N ASP A 60 -0.73 7.74 7.83
CA ASP A 60 -0.02 8.65 8.74
C ASP A 60 0.04 8.08 10.16
N ILE A 61 0.73 8.79 11.04
CA ILE A 61 0.97 8.36 12.42
C ILE A 61 -0.30 8.27 13.27
N GLU A 62 -1.31 9.09 13.01
CA GLU A 62 -2.57 9.09 13.78
C GLU A 62 -3.49 7.95 13.33
N VAL A 63 -3.56 7.69 12.03
CA VAL A 63 -4.27 6.53 11.47
C VAL A 63 -3.62 5.23 11.96
N GLN A 64 -2.28 5.15 11.98
CA GLN A 64 -1.56 3.99 12.51
C GLN A 64 -1.89 3.73 13.99
N LYS A 65 -1.87 4.79 14.83
CA LYS A 65 -2.23 4.66 16.25
C LYS A 65 -3.66 4.17 16.43
N ALA A 66 -4.59 4.68 15.63
CA ALA A 66 -6.00 4.26 15.67
C ALA A 66 -6.15 2.79 15.25
N TYR A 67 -5.46 2.35 14.19
CA TYR A 67 -5.41 0.96 13.78
C TYR A 67 -4.90 0.05 14.90
N HIS A 68 -3.75 0.37 15.52
CA HIS A 68 -3.20 -0.46 16.60
C HIS A 68 -4.12 -0.50 17.84
N LYS A 69 -4.84 0.59 18.13
CA LYS A 69 -5.85 0.59 19.21
C LYS A 69 -7.01 -0.37 18.87
N PHE A 70 -7.48 -0.35 17.63
CA PHE A 70 -8.51 -1.27 17.15
C PHE A 70 -8.02 -2.71 17.17
N GLU A 71 -6.85 -3.00 16.59
CA GLU A 71 -6.22 -4.33 16.53
C GLU A 71 -6.05 -4.93 17.92
N LYS A 72 -5.56 -4.14 18.89
CA LYS A 72 -5.46 -4.57 20.28
C LYS A 72 -6.83 -4.94 20.87
N LYS A 73 -7.84 -4.09 20.70
CA LYS A 73 -9.21 -4.34 21.18
C LYS A 73 -9.81 -5.58 20.51
N PHE A 74 -9.54 -5.80 19.22
CA PHE A 74 -9.97 -6.98 18.49
C PHE A 74 -9.36 -8.25 19.08
N SER A 75 -8.04 -8.26 19.29
CA SER A 75 -7.33 -9.41 19.87
C SER A 75 -7.77 -9.72 21.31
N GLU A 76 -8.02 -8.69 22.14
CA GLU A 76 -8.54 -8.88 23.51
C GLU A 76 -9.95 -9.50 23.55
N LEU A 77 -10.76 -9.32 22.50
CA LEU A 77 -12.12 -9.86 22.40
C LEU A 77 -12.17 -11.20 21.64
N ASN A 78 -11.12 -11.55 20.89
CA ASN A 78 -11.05 -12.73 20.03
C ASN A 78 -9.70 -13.42 20.22
N GLU A 79 -9.53 -14.13 21.33
CA GLU A 79 -8.24 -14.71 21.77
C GLU A 79 -7.61 -15.67 20.74
N ASP A 80 -8.44 -16.42 20.01
CA ASP A 80 -8.01 -17.34 18.93
C ASP A 80 -8.32 -16.79 17.52
N GLY A 81 -8.74 -15.53 17.41
CA GLY A 81 -9.21 -14.93 16.16
C GLY A 81 -8.07 -14.45 15.27
N ASP A 82 -8.22 -14.64 13.97
CA ASP A 82 -7.35 -14.09 12.94
C ASP A 82 -7.98 -12.81 12.36
N LEU A 83 -7.33 -11.67 12.58
CA LEU A 83 -7.90 -10.37 12.19
C LEU A 83 -8.23 -10.29 10.70
N TYR A 84 -7.47 -10.96 9.83
CA TYR A 84 -7.76 -10.95 8.41
C TYR A 84 -9.02 -11.77 8.10
N ASN A 85 -9.02 -13.05 8.46
CA ASN A 85 -10.09 -13.99 8.14
C ASN A 85 -11.40 -13.67 8.87
N ASP A 86 -11.31 -13.24 10.13
CA ASP A 86 -12.49 -13.03 10.99
C ASP A 86 -13.06 -11.61 10.92
N TYR A 87 -12.36 -10.66 10.29
CA TYR A 87 -12.82 -9.27 10.19
C TYR A 87 -12.65 -8.66 8.80
N PHE A 88 -11.46 -8.66 8.21
CA PHE A 88 -11.22 -8.00 6.93
C PHE A 88 -11.77 -8.75 5.72
N TRP A 89 -11.83 -10.09 5.77
CA TRP A 89 -12.29 -10.93 4.66
C TRP A 89 -13.68 -10.52 4.18
N ASP A 90 -14.66 -10.52 5.07
CA ASP A 90 -16.05 -10.18 4.73
C ASP A 90 -16.15 -8.74 4.18
N LEU A 91 -15.39 -7.80 4.76
CA LEU A 91 -15.38 -6.41 4.31
C LEU A 91 -14.79 -6.26 2.90
N LEU A 92 -13.73 -6.99 2.58
CA LEU A 92 -13.10 -7.01 1.27
C LEU A 92 -14.04 -7.64 0.23
N GLU A 93 -14.67 -8.77 0.55
CA GLU A 93 -15.61 -9.45 -0.35
C GLU A 93 -16.85 -8.58 -0.62
N GLU A 94 -17.42 -7.94 0.40
CA GLU A 94 -18.51 -6.99 0.24
C GLU A 94 -18.10 -5.77 -0.61
N ASN A 95 -16.88 -5.26 -0.41
CA ASN A 95 -16.36 -4.17 -1.23
C ASN A 95 -16.20 -4.59 -2.69
N ALA A 96 -15.72 -5.81 -2.96
CA ALA A 96 -15.61 -6.36 -4.31
C ALA A 96 -16.97 -6.47 -5.00
N LYS A 97 -17.99 -6.96 -4.29
CA LYS A 97 -19.38 -7.03 -4.80
C LYS A 97 -19.92 -5.66 -5.18
N LYS A 98 -19.63 -4.63 -4.38
CA LYS A 98 -20.09 -3.26 -4.61
C LYS A 98 -19.29 -2.53 -5.70
N PHE A 99 -17.99 -2.80 -5.78
CA PHE A 99 -17.04 -2.14 -6.68
C PHE A 99 -16.16 -3.17 -7.42
N PRO A 100 -16.74 -3.99 -8.32
CA PRO A 100 -16.05 -5.15 -8.90
C PRO A 100 -14.95 -4.80 -9.90
N LYS A 101 -14.88 -3.54 -10.33
CA LYS A 101 -13.91 -3.13 -11.35
C LYS A 101 -12.50 -3.21 -10.78
N TYR A 102 -11.66 -4.04 -11.40
CA TYR A 102 -10.27 -4.28 -11.01
C TYR A 102 -10.12 -4.88 -9.62
N GLN A 103 -11.06 -5.72 -9.18
CA GLN A 103 -10.93 -6.56 -7.99
C GLN A 103 -11.27 -8.01 -8.34
N ALA A 104 -10.61 -8.96 -7.68
CA ALA A 104 -11.01 -10.34 -7.57
C ALA A 104 -12.31 -10.46 -6.76
N GLU A 105 -12.97 -11.61 -6.87
CA GLU A 105 -14.25 -11.86 -6.18
C GLU A 105 -14.14 -11.77 -4.64
N TYR A 106 -12.96 -12.08 -4.09
CA TYR A 106 -12.67 -12.02 -2.65
C TYR A 106 -12.22 -10.63 -2.16
N GLY A 107 -12.07 -9.66 -3.07
CA GLY A 107 -11.63 -8.30 -2.77
C GLY A 107 -10.12 -8.13 -2.74
N ASP A 108 -9.68 -7.05 -3.35
CA ASP A 108 -8.26 -6.71 -3.50
C ASP A 108 -7.96 -5.31 -2.98
N TRP A 109 -8.95 -4.46 -2.72
CA TRP A 109 -8.75 -3.17 -2.06
C TRP A 109 -9.93 -2.81 -1.17
N LEU A 110 -9.68 -1.97 -0.18
CA LEU A 110 -10.69 -1.44 0.73
C LEU A 110 -10.24 -0.07 1.26
N ASN A 111 -11.11 0.93 1.19
CA ASN A 111 -10.94 2.14 2.01
C ASN A 111 -11.70 1.91 3.32
N TRP A 112 -10.99 1.38 4.32
CA TRP A 112 -11.62 0.94 5.56
C TRP A 112 -11.72 2.10 6.55
N ASN A 113 -12.93 2.36 7.05
CA ASN A 113 -13.11 3.33 8.13
C ASN A 113 -12.84 2.64 9.46
N ILE A 114 -11.87 3.15 10.21
CA ILE A 114 -11.47 2.59 11.51
C ILE A 114 -12.63 2.81 12.49
N PRO A 115 -13.18 1.76 13.13
CA PRO A 115 -14.29 1.89 14.07
C PRO A 115 -14.02 2.91 15.16
N ASP A 116 -15.08 3.62 15.57
CA ASP A 116 -15.04 4.65 16.61
C ASP A 116 -14.14 5.88 16.26
N THR A 117 -13.81 6.09 14.98
CA THR A 117 -13.03 7.24 14.50
C THR A 117 -13.55 7.78 13.17
N GLU A 118 -13.07 8.97 12.78
CA GLU A 118 -13.29 9.56 11.45
C GLU A 118 -12.19 9.16 10.43
N TYR A 119 -11.28 8.26 10.81
CA TYR A 119 -10.12 7.92 10.00
C TYR A 119 -10.42 6.80 8.99
N THR A 120 -9.85 6.94 7.80
CA THR A 120 -9.89 5.94 6.74
C THR A 120 -8.49 5.41 6.47
N MET A 121 -8.33 4.09 6.47
CA MET A 121 -7.11 3.39 6.09
C MET A 121 -7.29 2.69 4.74
N PRO A 122 -6.53 3.06 3.70
CA PRO A 122 -6.56 2.34 2.44
C PRO A 122 -5.77 1.02 2.56
N ILE A 123 -6.39 -0.07 2.13
CA ILE A 123 -5.82 -1.41 2.11
C ILE A 123 -5.86 -1.89 0.66
N CYS A 124 -4.81 -2.55 0.18
CA CYS A 124 -4.81 -3.19 -1.13
C CYS A 124 -3.89 -4.40 -1.22
N ALA A 125 -4.15 -5.29 -2.17
CA ALA A 125 -3.23 -6.34 -2.57
C ALA A 125 -1.91 -5.73 -3.09
N SER A 126 -0.78 -6.32 -2.70
CA SER A 126 0.54 -5.85 -3.12
C SER A 126 1.03 -6.59 -4.36
N GLY A 127 1.09 -5.95 -5.52
CA GLY A 127 1.77 -6.48 -6.71
C GLY A 127 1.47 -7.95 -7.02
N TRP A 128 2.52 -8.78 -6.92
CA TRP A 128 2.47 -10.24 -7.08
C TRP A 128 2.23 -11.02 -5.78
N GLY A 129 2.15 -10.35 -4.64
CA GLY A 129 1.91 -10.92 -3.32
C GLY A 129 2.97 -10.46 -2.33
N ASP A 130 3.63 -11.42 -1.70
CA ASP A 130 4.71 -11.17 -0.73
C ASP A 130 5.96 -10.64 -1.42
N GLY A 131 6.68 -9.74 -0.74
CA GLY A 131 7.85 -9.10 -1.34
C GLY A 131 8.38 -7.92 -0.55
N TYR A 132 9.28 -7.16 -1.18
CA TYR A 132 9.84 -5.93 -0.63
C TYR A 132 9.63 -4.81 -1.66
N TYR A 133 8.94 -3.75 -1.25
CA TYR A 133 8.41 -2.75 -2.18
C TYR A 133 8.89 -1.34 -1.84
N PRO A 134 9.41 -0.60 -2.83
CA PRO A 134 9.82 0.77 -2.60
C PRO A 134 8.64 1.72 -2.48
N VAL A 135 8.85 2.74 -1.67
CA VAL A 135 7.94 3.87 -1.48
C VAL A 135 8.62 5.12 -2.00
N TYR A 136 7.88 6.01 -2.63
CA TYR A 136 8.41 7.27 -3.13
C TYR A 136 7.53 8.45 -2.71
N PHE A 137 8.15 9.49 -2.18
CA PHE A 137 7.51 10.78 -1.96
C PHE A 137 7.65 11.64 -3.21
N GLY A 138 6.53 12.13 -3.72
CA GLY A 138 6.50 13.08 -4.84
C GLY A 138 6.50 14.51 -4.32
N TYR A 139 7.42 15.32 -4.83
CA TYR A 139 7.56 16.73 -4.45
C TYR A 139 7.11 17.65 -5.59
N ASP A 140 6.43 18.72 -5.24
CA ASP A 140 6.00 19.76 -6.19
C ASP A 140 7.11 20.77 -6.50
N GLU A 141 6.80 21.75 -7.36
CA GLU A 141 7.75 22.81 -7.78
C GLU A 141 8.28 23.67 -6.62
N ASN A 142 7.60 23.66 -5.48
CA ASN A 142 7.99 24.37 -4.26
C ASN A 142 8.70 23.46 -3.26
N ASN A 143 9.14 22.27 -3.69
CA ASN A 143 9.83 21.29 -2.84
C ASN A 143 8.95 20.79 -1.68
N SER A 144 7.63 20.80 -1.86
CA SER A 144 6.67 20.31 -0.86
C SER A 144 6.14 18.94 -1.26
N VAL A 145 6.01 18.03 -0.30
CA VAL A 145 5.43 16.71 -0.55
C VAL A 145 3.96 16.86 -0.95
N CYS A 146 3.61 16.37 -2.14
CA CYS A 146 2.25 16.46 -2.69
C CYS A 146 1.57 15.08 -2.83
N GLN A 147 2.35 14.00 -2.86
CA GLN A 147 1.84 12.64 -2.96
C GLN A 147 2.86 11.60 -2.47
N VAL A 148 2.37 10.40 -2.22
CA VAL A 148 3.18 9.19 -1.97
C VAL A 148 2.75 8.08 -2.91
N VAL A 149 3.73 7.32 -3.41
CA VAL A 149 3.53 6.20 -4.33
C VAL A 149 4.20 4.96 -3.74
N VAL A 150 3.50 3.84 -3.74
CA VAL A 150 4.13 2.52 -3.54
C VAL A 150 4.21 1.86 -4.90
N HIS A 151 5.41 1.43 -5.27
CA HIS A 151 5.67 0.79 -6.55
C HIS A 151 5.79 -0.72 -6.30
N PHE A 152 4.83 -1.49 -6.80
CA PHE A 152 4.73 -2.92 -6.55
C PHE A 152 5.32 -3.78 -7.68
N ILE A 153 5.11 -3.38 -8.93
CA ILE A 153 5.57 -4.12 -10.10
C ILE A 153 6.28 -3.15 -11.02
N ASP A 154 7.59 -3.36 -11.18
CA ASP A 154 8.36 -2.73 -12.25
C ASP A 154 7.94 -3.36 -13.57
N ILE A 155 7.12 -2.63 -14.33
CA ILE A 155 6.52 -3.11 -15.57
C ILE A 155 7.59 -3.35 -16.63
N ASP A 156 8.58 -2.45 -16.72
CA ASP A 156 9.63 -2.55 -17.74
C ASP A 156 10.54 -3.74 -17.43
N LEU A 157 10.92 -3.93 -16.17
CA LEU A 157 11.71 -5.09 -15.74
C LEU A 157 10.93 -6.42 -15.83
N GLU A 158 9.63 -6.41 -15.52
CA GLU A 158 8.82 -7.62 -15.53
C GLU A 158 8.63 -8.15 -16.96
N PHE A 159 8.39 -7.24 -17.90
CA PHE A 159 8.02 -7.57 -19.28
C PHE A 159 9.13 -7.28 -20.31
N SER A 160 10.36 -7.01 -19.87
CA SER A 160 11.50 -6.97 -20.77
C SER A 160 11.75 -8.35 -21.39
N GLU A 161 12.10 -8.38 -22.68
CA GLU A 161 12.49 -9.62 -23.38
C GLU A 161 13.90 -10.10 -23.01
N GLU A 162 14.65 -9.27 -22.27
CA GLU A 162 16.00 -9.52 -21.77
C GLU A 162 15.93 -9.89 -20.28
N LYS A 163 15.71 -11.16 -19.97
CA LYS A 163 15.93 -11.74 -18.63
C LYS A 163 17.10 -12.73 -18.67
#